data_AF-A0A3G7Y9Z4-F1
#
_entry.id   AF-A0A3G7Y9Z4-F1
#
_cell.length_a   1.000
_cell.length_b   1.000
_cell.length_c   1.000
_cell.angle_alpha   90.00
_cell.angle_beta   90.00
_cell.angle_gamma   90.00
#
_symmetry.space_group_name_H-M   'P 1'
#
loop_
_entity.id
_entity.type
_entity.pdbx_description
1 polymer ?
#
loop_
_entity_poly.entity_id
_entity_poly.type
_entity_poly.pdbx_seq_one_letter_code
_entity_poly.pdbx_strand_id
1 'polypeptide(L)'
;MTNGINTSGSGLPPLHNWSAGGSQAPATGSGGFTRLSVVDKAIGTQQPLGTTSSYVSKNLMVNGASRHFDGQGLYGGMSKVGNPYISSDDHLLATDLSNNFSMLDKFKKDGHLTQSGLQQIANEDVHTSNVSERTILLAREILNRPRLNEAILVDGGKITPESLAKASDLIVGNTNPNTQSADPFHSKTNAQVVQAFRGMFDQLRDTSEDYNFFFEKHRYVKTDTLIEMSKDPDETDKNGNVVRDPATGFPKKKYSEQQVYVAKNIVERPGLLDSLDSNKANGTNIFGSHNIDGWLKNYSIDRWLENDKKEKGD
;
A
#
# COMPACT_ATOMS: atom_id res chain seq x y z
N MET A 1 -28.32 62.21 -0.70
CA MET A 1 -27.69 63.53 -0.58
C MET A 1 -27.93 64.03 0.83
N THR A 2 -26.95 64.71 1.45
CA THR A 2 -26.99 65.46 2.74
C THR A 2 -27.44 64.71 4.01
N ASN A 3 -27.05 65.12 5.23
CA ASN A 3 -25.72 65.44 5.79
C ASN A 3 -25.83 65.63 7.33
N GLY A 4 -24.74 65.47 8.07
CA GLY A 4 -24.67 65.60 9.55
C GLY A 4 -24.19 64.27 10.19
N ILE A 5 -23.00 64.10 10.76
CA ILE A 5 -22.01 64.97 11.45
C ILE A 5 -22.44 65.43 12.85
N ASN A 6 -21.84 64.82 13.89
CA ASN A 6 -21.24 65.55 15.02
C ASN A 6 -20.15 64.72 15.74
N THR A 7 -19.27 65.37 16.54
CA THR A 7 -18.18 64.78 17.36
C THR A 7 -18.10 65.50 18.71
N SER A 8 -17.28 65.17 19.73
CA SER A 8 -16.14 64.23 19.91
C SER A 8 -16.34 63.43 21.24
N GLY A 9 -15.39 62.77 21.91
CA GLY A 9 -13.93 62.61 21.80
C GLY A 9 -13.43 61.56 22.84
N SER A 10 -12.31 60.85 22.65
CA SER A 10 -10.92 61.24 22.96
C SER A 10 -10.56 61.38 24.46
N GLY A 11 -9.85 60.39 25.03
CA GLY A 11 -9.30 60.47 26.41
C GLY A 11 -8.48 59.25 26.87
N LEU A 12 -7.15 59.32 26.75
CA LEU A 12 -6.13 58.40 27.31
C LEU A 12 -4.79 59.17 27.40
N PRO A 13 -3.80 58.75 28.22
CA PRO A 13 -3.85 58.17 29.57
C PRO A 13 -2.94 59.00 30.54
N PRO A 14 -2.54 58.48 31.70
CA PRO A 14 -1.22 58.82 32.25
C PRO A 14 -0.38 57.61 32.73
N LEU A 15 0.91 57.86 32.97
CA LEU A 15 1.95 56.89 33.39
C LEU A 15 2.37 57.10 34.86
N HIS A 16 2.82 56.03 35.52
CA HIS A 16 3.89 55.85 36.55
C HIS A 16 3.58 54.56 37.35
N ASN A 17 4.43 53.56 37.59
CA ASN A 17 5.88 53.40 37.80
C ASN A 17 6.37 53.57 39.25
N TRP A 18 6.67 52.46 39.93
CA TRP A 18 7.80 52.34 40.89
C TRP A 18 8.27 50.87 40.96
N SER A 19 9.59 50.66 40.98
CA SER A 19 10.29 49.38 41.12
C SER A 19 10.92 49.13 42.50
N ALA A 20 10.94 47.86 42.93
CA ALA A 20 11.97 47.22 43.77
C ALA A 20 11.72 45.70 43.80
N GLY A 21 12.69 44.79 43.83
CA GLY A 21 14.14 44.94 43.75
C GLY A 21 14.85 43.76 44.44
N GLY A 22 15.64 42.95 43.73
CA GLY A 22 16.32 41.79 44.32
C GLY A 22 16.91 40.83 43.27
N SER A 23 18.22 40.91 43.06
CA SER A 23 18.93 40.16 42.01
C SER A 23 19.85 39.10 42.61
N GLN A 24 19.87 37.88 42.06
CA GLN A 24 21.10 37.08 41.89
C GLN A 24 20.89 35.84 41.00
N ALA A 25 21.99 35.38 40.41
CA ALA A 25 22.12 34.19 39.58
C ALA A 25 23.57 33.67 39.71
N PRO A 26 23.97 32.57 39.05
CA PRO A 26 23.27 31.30 38.84
C PRO A 26 23.98 30.16 39.61
N ALA A 27 23.38 28.96 39.69
CA ALA A 27 24.02 27.79 40.29
C ALA A 27 24.04 26.58 39.33
N THR A 28 25.24 26.16 38.92
CA THR A 28 25.47 24.86 38.26
C THR A 28 25.61 23.77 39.32
N GLY A 29 24.80 22.70 39.25
CA GLY A 29 24.85 21.58 40.20
C GLY A 29 24.57 20.24 39.53
N SER A 30 25.50 19.29 39.69
CA SER A 30 25.41 17.93 39.13
C SER A 30 24.75 16.96 40.11
N GLY A 31 24.04 15.95 39.58
CA GLY A 31 23.46 14.83 40.36
C GLY A 31 21.97 14.61 40.07
N GLY A 32 21.48 13.45 39.59
CA GLY A 32 22.18 12.26 39.13
C GLY A 32 21.74 10.97 39.81
N PHE A 33 20.58 10.43 39.44
CA PHE A 33 20.19 9.04 39.75
C PHE A 33 19.47 8.40 38.56
N THR A 34 19.82 7.15 38.24
CA THR A 34 19.35 6.39 37.08
C THR A 34 18.66 5.09 37.48
N ARG A 35 17.53 4.78 36.82
CA ARG A 35 16.86 3.46 36.64
C ARG A 35 15.96 3.66 35.40
N LEU A 36 16.10 3.00 34.23
CA LEU A 36 16.16 1.55 33.90
C LEU A 36 15.12 0.74 34.70
N SER A 37 14.19 -0.01 34.10
CA SER A 37 14.11 -0.63 32.76
C SER A 37 12.61 -0.78 32.36
N VAL A 38 12.11 -1.44 31.29
CA VAL A 38 12.64 -2.47 30.36
C VAL A 38 12.07 -2.26 28.95
N VAL A 39 12.93 -2.30 27.94
CA VAL A 39 12.64 -2.80 26.58
C VAL A 39 13.87 -3.66 26.17
N ASP A 40 13.71 -4.51 25.15
CA ASP A 40 14.69 -5.43 24.55
C ASP A 40 14.91 -6.80 25.22
N LYS A 41 14.28 -7.82 24.63
CA LYS A 41 14.65 -9.25 24.70
C LYS A 41 14.03 -9.98 23.50
N ALA A 42 14.78 -10.60 22.58
CA ALA A 42 16.24 -10.64 22.43
C ALA A 42 16.63 -10.83 20.96
N ILE A 43 17.82 -10.34 20.59
CA ILE A 43 18.56 -10.82 19.42
C ILE A 43 19.80 -11.56 19.93
N GLY A 44 20.05 -12.77 19.39
CA GLY A 44 21.16 -13.62 19.80
C GLY A 44 22.52 -13.07 19.40
N THR A 45 23.43 -13.00 20.36
CA THR A 45 24.82 -12.54 20.17
C THR A 45 25.62 -13.36 19.16
N GLN A 46 26.40 -12.69 18.32
CA GLN A 46 27.83 -13.01 18.15
C GLN A 46 28.64 -11.74 17.85
N GLN A 47 29.92 -11.74 18.22
CA GLN A 47 30.81 -10.56 18.19
C GLN A 47 31.86 -10.63 17.06
N PRO A 48 32.46 -9.50 16.66
CA PRO A 48 33.30 -9.41 15.46
C PRO A 48 34.80 -9.60 15.72
N LEU A 49 35.55 -10.00 14.68
CA LEU A 49 36.96 -9.62 14.47
C LEU A 49 37.40 -9.93 13.02
N GLY A 50 38.40 -9.21 12.48
CA GLY A 50 39.08 -9.57 11.22
C GLY A 50 39.23 -8.46 10.19
N THR A 51 40.29 -7.65 10.28
CA THR A 51 40.63 -6.58 9.32
C THR A 51 41.76 -6.95 8.37
N THR A 52 41.66 -6.63 7.08
CA THR A 52 42.83 -6.39 6.20
C THR A 52 42.52 -5.52 4.98
N SER A 53 43.47 -4.63 4.65
CA SER A 53 43.68 -3.98 3.33
C SER A 53 43.97 -5.02 2.22
N SER A 54 43.90 -4.79 0.90
CA SER A 54 43.59 -3.64 0.00
C SER A 54 43.55 -4.19 -1.47
N TYR A 55 43.38 -3.49 -2.61
CA TYR A 55 43.60 -2.09 -3.05
C TYR A 55 42.62 -1.63 -4.17
N VAL A 56 42.78 -0.37 -4.57
CA VAL A 56 42.16 0.39 -5.67
C VAL A 56 42.16 -0.27 -7.07
N SER A 57 41.04 -0.13 -7.79
CA SER A 57 40.99 0.30 -9.20
C SER A 57 39.66 1.00 -9.52
N LYS A 58 39.66 1.92 -10.49
CA LYS A 58 38.55 2.88 -10.73
C LYS A 58 37.90 2.72 -12.11
N ASN A 59 36.60 3.07 -12.15
CA ASN A 59 35.81 3.45 -13.33
C ASN A 59 35.52 2.38 -14.41
N LEU A 60 34.30 1.84 -14.41
CA LEU A 60 33.29 2.17 -15.45
C LEU A 60 31.86 1.83 -14.96
N MET A 61 30.83 2.24 -15.73
CA MET A 61 29.42 2.25 -15.32
C MET A 61 28.71 0.89 -15.47
N VAL A 62 27.98 0.45 -14.43
CA VAL A 62 26.82 -0.47 -14.52
C VAL A 62 25.81 -0.06 -13.42
N ASN A 63 24.51 -0.24 -13.65
CA ASN A 63 23.46 0.04 -12.66
C ASN A 63 23.67 -0.71 -11.34
N GLY A 64 23.51 0.01 -10.22
CA GLY A 64 23.63 -0.50 -8.85
C GLY A 64 22.47 -1.38 -8.38
N ALA A 65 21.98 -2.29 -9.23
CA ALA A 65 21.06 -3.33 -8.84
C ALA A 65 21.82 -4.40 -8.02
N SER A 66 21.97 -4.16 -6.72
CA SER A 66 22.49 -5.12 -5.76
C SER A 66 21.64 -6.39 -5.82
N ARG A 67 22.17 -7.45 -6.45
CA ARG A 67 21.48 -8.75 -6.57
C ARG A 67 21.28 -9.35 -5.18
N HIS A 68 20.09 -9.17 -4.60
CA HIS A 68 19.75 -9.71 -3.30
C HIS A 68 19.52 -11.23 -3.39
N PHE A 69 20.64 -11.97 -3.44
CA PHE A 69 20.64 -13.41 -3.48
C PHE A 69 20.66 -13.95 -2.05
N ASP A 70 19.54 -14.54 -1.63
CA ASP A 70 19.40 -15.17 -0.31
C ASP A 70 20.17 -16.50 -0.25
N GLY A 71 21.50 -16.39 -0.11
CA GLY A 71 22.44 -17.51 -0.07
C GLY A 71 22.30 -18.46 1.12
N GLN A 72 21.26 -18.32 1.95
CA GLN A 72 21.01 -19.15 3.12
C GLN A 72 20.78 -20.64 2.78
N GLY A 73 20.46 -20.96 1.52
CA GLY A 73 20.36 -22.34 1.03
C GLY A 73 21.71 -23.05 0.73
N LEU A 74 22.86 -22.37 0.76
CA LEU A 74 24.14 -22.94 0.28
C LEU A 74 24.86 -23.86 1.29
N TYR A 75 24.48 -23.85 2.57
CA TYR A 75 25.12 -24.66 3.62
C TYR A 75 24.09 -25.45 4.46
N GLY A 76 23.20 -26.16 3.79
CA GLY A 76 22.24 -27.09 4.42
C GLY A 76 21.92 -28.28 3.49
N GLY A 77 22.18 -29.50 3.96
CA GLY A 77 22.00 -30.72 3.16
C GLY A 77 20.54 -31.16 3.01
N MET A 78 19.74 -30.43 2.21
CA MET A 78 18.36 -30.79 1.88
C MET A 78 18.18 -30.97 0.37
N SER A 79 17.83 -32.18 -0.05
CA SER A 79 17.76 -32.62 -1.46
C SER A 79 16.54 -32.13 -2.26
N LYS A 80 15.94 -31.02 -1.83
CA LYS A 80 15.01 -30.20 -2.62
C LYS A 80 15.30 -28.74 -2.29
N VAL A 81 15.91 -28.02 -3.22
CA VAL A 81 15.95 -26.55 -3.15
C VAL A 81 14.51 -26.03 -3.26
N GLY A 82 14.08 -25.25 -2.27
CA GLY A 82 12.80 -24.55 -2.33
C GLY A 82 12.80 -23.48 -3.40
N ASN A 83 11.63 -22.91 -3.71
CA ASN A 83 11.56 -21.74 -4.59
C ASN A 83 12.36 -20.57 -3.96
N PRO A 84 13.47 -20.11 -4.55
CA PRO A 84 14.33 -19.09 -3.94
C PRO A 84 13.65 -17.72 -3.82
N TYR A 85 12.52 -17.53 -4.49
CA TYR A 85 11.76 -16.28 -4.52
C TYR A 85 10.74 -16.12 -3.38
N ILE A 86 10.56 -17.13 -2.52
CA ILE A 86 9.56 -17.11 -1.41
C ILE A 86 9.80 -15.92 -0.45
N SER A 87 11.06 -15.61 -0.14
CA SER A 87 11.44 -14.49 0.73
C SER A 87 11.42 -13.13 0.04
N SER A 88 11.60 -13.09 -1.28
CA SER A 88 11.74 -11.85 -2.06
C SER A 88 10.47 -10.98 -2.04
N ASP A 89 10.64 -9.67 -2.13
CA ASP A 89 9.54 -8.72 -2.34
C ASP A 89 8.98 -8.76 -3.77
N ASP A 90 7.72 -8.36 -3.94
CA ASP A 90 6.98 -8.37 -5.19
C ASP A 90 7.66 -7.57 -6.31
N HIS A 91 8.21 -6.39 -6.00
CA HIS A 91 8.93 -5.57 -6.98
C HIS A 91 10.17 -6.27 -7.57
N LEU A 92 10.85 -7.11 -6.78
CA LEU A 92 12.01 -7.87 -7.24
C LEU A 92 11.58 -8.93 -8.26
N LEU A 93 10.40 -9.54 -8.07
CA LEU A 93 9.84 -10.52 -9.00
C LEU A 93 9.41 -9.87 -10.33
N ALA A 94 8.79 -8.69 -10.27
CA ALA A 94 8.49 -7.89 -11.46
C ALA A 94 9.77 -7.49 -12.22
N THR A 95 10.79 -7.07 -11.48
CA THR A 95 12.12 -6.71 -12.02
C THR A 95 12.78 -7.92 -12.70
N ASP A 96 12.84 -9.08 -12.05
CA ASP A 96 13.43 -10.29 -12.61
C ASP A 96 12.65 -10.81 -13.83
N LEU A 97 11.31 -10.70 -13.84
CA LEU A 97 10.51 -11.08 -15.00
C LEU A 97 10.76 -10.12 -16.18
N SER A 98 10.95 -8.83 -15.91
CA SER A 98 11.34 -7.83 -16.92
C SER A 98 12.74 -8.11 -17.48
N ASN A 99 13.72 -8.40 -16.62
CA ASN A 99 15.09 -8.78 -17.02
C ASN A 99 15.13 -10.03 -17.92
N ASN A 100 14.20 -10.97 -17.73
CA ASN A 100 14.09 -12.19 -18.54
C ASN A 100 13.15 -12.04 -19.75
N PHE A 101 12.46 -10.90 -19.92
CA PHE A 101 11.33 -10.79 -20.85
C PHE A 101 11.67 -11.07 -22.31
N SER A 102 12.89 -10.77 -22.76
CA SER A 102 13.37 -11.09 -24.12
C SER A 102 13.61 -12.59 -24.37
N MET A 103 13.81 -13.39 -23.32
CA MET A 103 14.02 -14.84 -23.43
C MET A 103 12.71 -15.64 -23.46
N LEU A 104 11.57 -14.96 -23.24
CA LEU A 104 10.24 -15.58 -23.12
C LEU A 104 9.45 -15.61 -24.44
N ASP A 105 10.05 -15.28 -25.58
CA ASP A 105 9.38 -15.15 -26.87
C ASP A 105 8.51 -16.36 -27.26
N LYS A 106 8.92 -17.59 -26.91
CA LYS A 106 8.13 -18.81 -27.19
C LYS A 106 6.77 -18.89 -26.46
N PHE A 107 6.56 -18.05 -25.43
CA PHE A 107 5.31 -17.94 -24.66
C PHE A 107 4.53 -16.66 -24.94
N LYS A 108 5.05 -15.79 -25.83
CA LYS A 108 4.39 -14.54 -26.18
C LYS A 108 3.33 -14.80 -27.24
N LYS A 109 2.22 -14.07 -27.13
CA LYS A 109 1.20 -13.94 -28.17
C LYS A 109 1.19 -12.50 -28.64
N ASP A 110 1.23 -12.30 -29.96
CA ASP A 110 1.17 -10.98 -30.60
C ASP A 110 2.22 -9.99 -30.03
N GLY A 111 3.41 -10.50 -29.70
CA GLY A 111 4.54 -9.73 -29.12
C GLY A 111 4.51 -9.52 -27.60
N HIS A 112 3.43 -9.91 -26.90
CA HIS A 112 3.27 -9.71 -25.46
C HIS A 112 3.25 -11.04 -24.71
N LEU A 113 3.73 -11.06 -23.45
CA LEU A 113 3.41 -12.16 -22.55
C LEU A 113 1.93 -12.03 -22.12
N THR A 114 1.31 -13.13 -21.74
CA THR A 114 -0.08 -13.16 -21.22
C THR A 114 -0.11 -13.98 -19.93
N GLN A 115 -1.19 -13.88 -19.15
CA GLN A 115 -1.34 -14.75 -17.97
C GLN A 115 -1.31 -16.24 -18.32
N SER A 116 -1.83 -16.64 -19.49
CA SER A 116 -1.71 -18.01 -20.00
C SER A 116 -0.26 -18.38 -20.37
N GLY A 117 0.50 -17.46 -20.98
CA GLY A 117 1.93 -17.65 -21.22
C GLY A 117 2.73 -17.78 -19.91
N LEU A 118 2.38 -17.03 -18.87
CA LEU A 118 2.99 -17.15 -17.54
C LEU A 118 2.66 -18.50 -16.88
N GLN A 119 1.42 -18.98 -17.03
CA GLN A 119 1.01 -20.33 -16.59
C GLN A 119 1.75 -21.44 -17.36
N GLN A 120 1.99 -21.26 -18.66
CA GLN A 120 2.81 -22.19 -19.44
C GLN A 120 4.26 -22.24 -18.92
N ILE A 121 4.90 -21.09 -18.65
CA ILE A 121 6.23 -21.03 -18.02
C ILE A 121 6.23 -21.75 -16.67
N ALA A 122 5.23 -21.52 -15.83
CA ALA A 122 5.13 -22.16 -14.51
C ALA A 122 4.86 -23.68 -14.58
N ASN A 123 4.30 -24.19 -15.67
CA ASN A 123 4.01 -25.61 -15.88
C ASN A 123 5.17 -26.38 -16.55
N GLU A 124 6.25 -25.71 -16.95
CA GLU A 124 7.47 -26.35 -17.47
C GLU A 124 8.17 -27.21 -16.42
N ASP A 125 8.81 -28.29 -16.86
CA ASP A 125 9.61 -29.17 -16.00
C ASP A 125 11.00 -28.56 -15.73
N VAL A 126 11.38 -28.44 -14.46
CA VAL A 126 12.61 -27.75 -14.02
C VAL A 126 13.89 -28.51 -14.31
N HIS A 127 13.82 -29.77 -14.76
CA HIS A 127 14.99 -30.61 -15.03
C HIS A 127 15.16 -30.93 -16.53
N THR A 128 14.13 -30.72 -17.35
CA THR A 128 14.12 -31.08 -18.77
C THR A 128 13.69 -29.96 -19.72
N SER A 129 13.19 -28.82 -19.22
CA SER A 129 12.85 -27.68 -20.05
C SER A 129 14.08 -26.92 -20.58
N ASN A 130 13.92 -26.29 -21.74
CA ASN A 130 14.85 -25.29 -22.27
C ASN A 130 14.68 -23.90 -21.59
N VAL A 131 13.71 -23.75 -20.69
CA VAL A 131 13.55 -22.55 -19.85
C VAL A 131 14.39 -22.71 -18.59
N SER A 132 15.05 -21.65 -18.13
CA SER A 132 15.85 -21.75 -16.90
C SER A 132 14.98 -22.07 -15.68
N GLU A 133 15.45 -22.95 -14.80
CA GLU A 133 14.78 -23.33 -13.55
C GLU A 133 14.34 -22.09 -12.75
N ARG A 134 15.18 -21.05 -12.68
CA ARG A 134 14.84 -19.78 -12.01
C ARG A 134 13.64 -19.10 -12.65
N THR A 135 13.57 -19.05 -13.98
CA THR A 135 12.44 -18.43 -14.70
C THR A 135 11.13 -19.20 -14.48
N ILE A 136 11.19 -20.53 -14.37
CA ILE A 136 10.05 -21.40 -14.03
C ILE A 136 9.58 -21.15 -12.59
N LEU A 137 10.52 -21.13 -11.63
CA LEU A 137 10.24 -20.90 -10.21
C LEU A 137 9.75 -19.46 -9.95
N LEU A 138 10.25 -18.48 -10.69
CA LEU A 138 9.77 -17.10 -10.70
C LEU A 138 8.31 -17.01 -11.17
N ALA A 139 7.96 -17.65 -12.29
CA ALA A 139 6.58 -17.66 -12.80
C ALA A 139 5.61 -18.33 -11.81
N ARG A 140 6.05 -19.43 -11.15
CA ARG A 140 5.31 -20.07 -10.05
C ARG A 140 5.09 -19.11 -8.87
N GLU A 141 6.11 -18.36 -8.48
CA GLU A 141 5.99 -17.40 -7.37
C GLU A 141 5.03 -16.25 -7.70
N ILE A 142 5.13 -15.68 -8.90
CA ILE A 142 4.25 -14.59 -9.34
C ILE A 142 2.79 -15.05 -9.37
N LEU A 143 2.51 -16.24 -9.93
CA LEU A 143 1.15 -16.81 -9.93
C LEU A 143 0.63 -17.16 -8.53
N ASN A 144 1.52 -17.47 -7.58
CA ASN A 144 1.21 -17.68 -6.16
C ASN A 144 0.95 -16.37 -5.40
N ARG A 145 1.11 -15.19 -6.03
CA ARG A 145 0.95 -13.86 -5.43
C ARG A 145 -0.13 -13.04 -6.15
N PRO A 146 -1.41 -13.14 -5.74
CA PRO A 146 -2.51 -12.51 -6.46
C PRO A 146 -2.37 -11.00 -6.66
N ARG A 147 -1.91 -10.25 -5.65
CA ARG A 147 -1.72 -8.79 -5.75
C ARG A 147 -0.70 -8.42 -6.83
N LEU A 148 0.42 -9.14 -6.92
CA LEU A 148 1.43 -8.95 -7.96
C LEU A 148 0.91 -9.39 -9.33
N ASN A 149 0.35 -10.60 -9.43
CA ASN A 149 -0.17 -11.14 -10.69
C ASN A 149 -1.26 -10.26 -11.32
N GLU A 150 -2.15 -9.66 -10.50
CA GLU A 150 -3.16 -8.72 -11.00
C GLU A 150 -2.55 -7.36 -11.40
N ALA A 151 -1.50 -6.88 -10.72
CA ALA A 151 -0.91 -5.57 -10.97
C ALA A 151 0.13 -5.52 -12.13
N ILE A 152 0.66 -6.67 -12.57
CA ILE A 152 1.48 -6.76 -13.80
C ILE A 152 0.65 -6.86 -15.08
N LEU A 153 -0.69 -6.97 -14.98
CA LEU A 153 -1.59 -7.09 -16.13
C LEU A 153 -2.06 -5.73 -16.64
N VAL A 154 -2.24 -5.64 -17.94
CA VAL A 154 -2.90 -4.52 -18.64
C VAL A 154 -3.97 -5.06 -19.61
N ASP A 155 -4.74 -4.15 -20.22
CA ASP A 155 -5.86 -4.40 -21.12
C ASP A 155 -5.68 -5.63 -22.03
N GLY A 156 -6.65 -6.54 -21.97
CA GLY A 156 -6.62 -7.81 -22.69
C GLY A 156 -5.77 -8.92 -22.03
N GLY A 157 -5.43 -8.80 -20.74
CA GLY A 157 -4.71 -9.83 -19.99
C GLY A 157 -3.23 -9.96 -20.39
N LYS A 158 -2.64 -8.86 -20.88
CA LYS A 158 -1.26 -8.78 -21.34
C LYS A 158 -0.32 -8.41 -20.20
N ILE A 159 0.91 -8.90 -20.27
CA ILE A 159 2.05 -8.48 -19.44
C ILE A 159 3.08 -7.86 -20.38
N THR A 160 3.56 -6.66 -20.07
CA THR A 160 4.48 -5.88 -20.92
C THR A 160 5.68 -5.37 -20.10
N PRO A 161 6.78 -4.95 -20.74
CA PRO A 161 7.91 -4.34 -20.02
C PRO A 161 7.49 -3.12 -19.19
N GLU A 162 6.53 -2.33 -19.68
CA GLU A 162 6.00 -1.13 -19.03
C GLU A 162 5.11 -1.49 -17.82
N SER A 163 4.31 -2.55 -17.91
CA SER A 163 3.50 -3.00 -16.76
C SER A 163 4.36 -3.65 -15.68
N LEU A 164 5.43 -4.35 -16.07
CA LEU A 164 6.43 -4.88 -15.15
C LEU A 164 7.25 -3.77 -14.47
N ALA A 165 7.64 -2.72 -15.20
CA ALA A 165 8.28 -1.54 -14.62
C ALA A 165 7.36 -0.79 -13.64
N LYS A 166 6.09 -0.58 -14.01
CA LYS A 166 5.08 0.02 -13.11
C LYS A 166 4.86 -0.83 -11.85
N ALA A 167 4.94 -2.16 -11.97
CA ALA A 167 4.85 -3.07 -10.84
C ALA A 167 6.11 -3.04 -9.95
N SER A 168 7.31 -2.93 -10.53
CA SER A 168 8.55 -2.77 -9.74
C SER A 168 8.61 -1.43 -9.00
N ASP A 169 8.03 -0.38 -9.55
CA ASP A 169 8.07 0.96 -8.95
C ASP A 169 7.02 1.15 -7.84
N LEU A 170 5.93 0.35 -7.82
CA LEU A 170 4.77 0.57 -6.95
C LEU A 170 4.47 -0.54 -5.94
N ILE A 171 4.97 -1.78 -6.11
CA ILE A 171 4.57 -2.93 -5.26
C ILE A 171 5.67 -3.28 -4.25
N VAL A 172 5.58 -2.68 -3.07
CA VAL A 172 6.51 -2.91 -1.95
C VAL A 172 6.02 -4.07 -1.07
N GLY A 173 6.96 -4.84 -0.50
CA GLY A 173 6.68 -5.96 0.40
C GLY A 173 6.46 -7.29 -0.31
N ASN A 174 6.27 -8.34 0.51
CA ASN A 174 6.13 -9.73 0.09
C ASN A 174 4.68 -10.20 0.29
N THR A 175 3.99 -10.53 -0.81
CA THR A 175 2.58 -10.95 -0.78
C THR A 175 2.36 -12.47 -0.85
N ASN A 176 3.41 -13.28 -0.65
CA ASN A 176 3.28 -14.74 -0.60
C ASN A 176 2.26 -15.15 0.49
N PRO A 177 1.28 -16.02 0.21
CA PRO A 177 0.27 -16.48 1.17
C PRO A 177 0.80 -17.14 2.45
N ASN A 178 2.08 -17.55 2.47
CA ASN A 178 2.74 -18.18 3.62
C ASN A 178 3.57 -17.18 4.45
N THR A 179 3.75 -15.95 3.99
CA THR A 179 4.42 -14.87 4.73
C THR A 179 3.49 -14.36 5.83
N GLN A 180 3.98 -14.29 7.07
CA GLN A 180 3.20 -13.75 8.18
C GLN A 180 2.92 -12.26 7.98
N SER A 181 1.65 -11.88 7.94
CA SER A 181 1.17 -10.50 7.77
C SER A 181 0.15 -10.15 8.85
N ALA A 182 0.13 -8.88 9.27
CA ALA A 182 -0.96 -8.31 10.08
C ALA A 182 -2.16 -7.90 9.20
N ASP A 183 -1.91 -7.48 7.96
CA ASP A 183 -2.96 -7.26 6.95
C ASP A 183 -3.50 -8.60 6.46
N PRO A 184 -4.79 -8.95 6.70
CA PRO A 184 -5.39 -10.20 6.25
C PRO A 184 -5.66 -10.21 4.73
N PHE A 185 -5.51 -9.08 4.05
CA PHE A 185 -5.70 -8.93 2.61
C PHE A 185 -4.41 -9.00 1.79
N HIS A 186 -3.22 -9.02 2.42
CA HIS A 186 -1.91 -8.94 1.75
C HIS A 186 -1.76 -9.88 0.53
N SER A 187 -2.25 -11.13 0.66
CA SER A 187 -2.18 -12.22 -0.31
C SER A 187 -3.49 -12.47 -1.06
N LYS A 188 -4.47 -11.57 -0.95
CA LYS A 188 -5.82 -11.69 -1.56
C LYS A 188 -5.92 -11.01 -2.92
N THR A 189 -6.87 -11.45 -3.74
CA THR A 189 -7.20 -10.77 -5.01
C THR A 189 -7.88 -9.42 -4.76
N ASN A 190 -7.85 -8.55 -5.77
CA ASN A 190 -8.62 -7.32 -5.81
C ASN A 190 -10.12 -7.60 -5.62
N ALA A 191 -10.67 -8.66 -6.24
CA ALA A 191 -12.04 -9.09 -6.01
C ALA A 191 -12.35 -9.40 -4.53
N GLN A 192 -11.45 -10.08 -3.81
CA GLN A 192 -11.65 -10.38 -2.38
C GLN A 192 -11.60 -9.11 -1.51
N VAL A 193 -10.74 -8.14 -1.84
CA VAL A 193 -10.72 -6.82 -1.20
C VAL A 193 -12.01 -6.05 -1.46
N VAL A 194 -12.47 -6.01 -2.71
CA VAL A 194 -13.68 -5.28 -3.12
C VAL A 194 -14.95 -5.95 -2.55
N GLN A 195 -14.98 -7.28 -2.41
CA GLN A 195 -16.03 -7.99 -1.68
C GLN A 195 -16.06 -7.60 -0.18
N ALA A 196 -14.91 -7.50 0.47
CA ALA A 196 -14.83 -7.08 1.87
C ALA A 196 -15.31 -5.62 2.05
N PHE A 197 -14.91 -4.71 1.15
CA PHE A 197 -15.46 -3.35 1.10
C PHE A 197 -16.97 -3.34 0.86
N ARG A 198 -17.47 -4.15 -0.07
CA ARG A 198 -18.89 -4.23 -0.40
C ARG A 198 -19.75 -4.72 0.78
N GLY A 199 -19.18 -5.53 1.66
CA GLY A 199 -19.79 -5.96 2.93
C GLY A 199 -19.88 -4.85 3.98
N MET A 200 -18.90 -3.95 4.06
CA MET A 200 -18.92 -2.79 4.98
C MET A 200 -19.53 -1.51 4.39
N PHE A 201 -19.87 -1.50 3.10
CA PHE A 201 -20.41 -0.33 2.37
C PHE A 201 -21.56 0.36 3.13
N ASP A 202 -22.47 -0.41 3.73
CA ASP A 202 -23.63 0.13 4.47
C ASP A 202 -23.30 0.76 5.83
N GLN A 203 -22.06 0.60 6.31
CA GLN A 203 -21.50 1.26 7.50
C GLN A 203 -20.71 2.53 7.13
N LEU A 204 -20.21 2.63 5.90
CA LEU A 204 -19.32 3.69 5.42
C LEU A 204 -20.04 4.74 4.56
N ARG A 205 -21.25 4.46 4.10
CA ARG A 205 -21.99 5.33 3.16
C ARG A 205 -22.40 6.65 3.81
N ASP A 206 -22.37 7.71 3.01
CA ASP A 206 -22.91 9.00 3.39
C ASP A 206 -24.44 8.95 3.30
N THR A 207 -25.11 8.85 4.44
CA THR A 207 -26.57 8.73 4.51
C THR A 207 -27.30 10.02 4.13
N SER A 208 -26.59 11.13 3.91
CA SER A 208 -27.21 12.36 3.37
C SER A 208 -27.42 12.30 1.86
N GLU A 209 -26.70 11.44 1.14
CA GLU A 209 -26.85 11.18 -0.30
C GLU A 209 -27.68 9.92 -0.62
N ASP A 210 -28.23 9.24 0.39
CA ASP A 210 -29.07 8.04 0.21
C ASP A 210 -30.37 8.40 -0.56
N TYR A 211 -30.46 8.02 -1.83
CA TYR A 211 -31.64 8.21 -2.67
C TYR A 211 -32.28 6.88 -3.09
N ASN A 212 -33.62 6.84 -3.16
CA ASN A 212 -34.37 5.65 -3.57
C ASN A 212 -35.15 5.95 -4.86
N PHE A 213 -34.93 5.16 -5.90
CA PHE A 213 -35.59 5.31 -7.19
C PHE A 213 -36.17 3.95 -7.62
N PHE A 214 -37.49 3.86 -7.79
CA PHE A 214 -38.19 2.64 -8.25
C PHE A 214 -37.64 1.32 -7.65
N PHE A 215 -37.66 1.22 -6.32
CA PHE A 215 -37.16 0.10 -5.50
C PHE A 215 -35.63 -0.07 -5.42
N GLU A 216 -34.84 0.60 -6.27
CA GLU A 216 -33.38 0.64 -6.14
C GLU A 216 -32.95 1.61 -5.03
N LYS A 217 -31.87 1.24 -4.32
CA LYS A 217 -31.22 2.07 -3.29
C LYS A 217 -29.90 2.57 -3.86
N HIS A 218 -29.83 3.85 -4.20
CA HIS A 218 -28.59 4.51 -4.59
C HIS A 218 -27.89 5.00 -3.33
N ARG A 219 -26.68 4.47 -3.11
CA ARG A 219 -25.92 4.59 -1.86
C ARG A 219 -24.47 4.89 -2.22
N TYR A 220 -23.88 5.84 -1.51
CA TYR A 220 -22.62 6.47 -1.94
C TYR A 220 -21.58 6.49 -0.82
N VAL A 221 -20.33 6.16 -1.15
CA VAL A 221 -19.16 6.29 -0.26
C VAL A 221 -18.17 7.26 -0.92
N LYS A 222 -17.73 8.29 -0.19
CA LYS A 222 -16.68 9.20 -0.67
C LYS A 222 -15.34 8.45 -0.77
N THR A 223 -14.60 8.63 -1.86
CA THR A 223 -13.22 8.12 -1.98
C THR A 223 -12.33 8.73 -0.89
N ASP A 224 -12.56 10.00 -0.53
CA ASP A 224 -11.94 10.66 0.62
C ASP A 224 -12.12 9.90 1.94
N THR A 225 -13.24 9.23 2.17
CA THR A 225 -13.44 8.40 3.36
C THR A 225 -12.51 7.18 3.36
N LEU A 226 -12.23 6.60 2.19
CA LEU A 226 -11.23 5.53 2.07
C LEU A 226 -9.80 6.06 2.19
N ILE A 227 -9.51 7.23 1.63
CA ILE A 227 -8.21 7.92 1.69
C ILE A 227 -7.91 8.49 3.10
N GLU A 228 -8.92 8.75 3.92
CA GLU A 228 -8.78 9.01 5.34
C GLU A 228 -8.58 7.70 6.12
N MET A 229 -9.45 6.71 5.90
CA MET A 229 -9.44 5.43 6.62
C MET A 229 -8.15 4.61 6.39
N SER A 230 -7.52 4.72 5.23
CA SER A 230 -6.23 4.07 4.94
C SER A 230 -5.07 4.66 5.77
N LYS A 231 -5.19 5.90 6.27
CA LYS A 231 -4.15 6.56 7.08
C LYS A 231 -4.18 6.17 8.56
N ASP A 232 -5.15 5.33 8.97
CA ASP A 232 -5.35 4.91 10.37
C ASP A 232 -5.39 6.08 11.39
N PRO A 233 -6.24 7.11 11.18
CA PRO A 233 -6.29 8.27 12.06
C PRO A 233 -6.85 7.92 13.44
N ASP A 234 -6.31 8.61 14.44
CA ASP A 234 -6.87 8.62 15.79
C ASP A 234 -8.17 9.45 15.82
N GLU A 235 -9.11 9.07 16.68
CA GLU A 235 -10.36 9.79 16.92
C GLU A 235 -10.07 11.13 17.60
N THR A 236 -10.72 12.20 17.16
CA THR A 236 -10.56 13.55 17.71
C THR A 236 -11.85 14.09 18.33
N ASP A 237 -11.71 14.89 19.39
CA ASP A 237 -12.81 15.60 20.03
C ASP A 237 -13.27 16.81 19.19
N LYS A 238 -14.32 17.51 19.65
CA LYS A 238 -14.86 18.71 18.98
C LYS A 238 -13.89 19.89 18.91
N ASN A 239 -12.74 19.81 19.58
CA ASN A 239 -11.69 20.82 19.63
C ASN A 239 -10.44 20.37 18.83
N GLY A 240 -10.44 19.16 18.25
CA GLY A 240 -9.31 18.57 17.54
C GLY A 240 -8.32 17.79 18.42
N ASN A 241 -8.58 17.61 19.72
CA ASN A 241 -7.71 16.83 20.60
C ASN A 241 -7.90 15.32 20.35
N VAL A 242 -6.80 14.57 20.33
CA VAL A 242 -6.84 13.10 20.26
C VAL A 242 -7.55 12.50 21.47
N VAL A 243 -8.63 11.77 21.21
CA VAL A 243 -9.35 10.96 22.20
C VAL A 243 -8.48 9.79 22.62
N ARG A 244 -8.38 9.54 23.92
CA ARG A 244 -7.66 8.39 24.47
C ARG A 244 -8.64 7.34 24.99
N ASP A 245 -8.28 6.08 24.79
CA ASP A 245 -8.98 4.95 25.39
C ASP A 245 -8.80 4.98 26.92
N PRO A 246 -9.88 5.05 27.73
CA PRO A 246 -9.80 5.07 29.19
C PRO A 246 -9.17 3.81 29.81
N ALA A 247 -9.18 2.67 29.12
CA ALA A 247 -8.65 1.40 29.64
C ALA A 247 -7.13 1.24 29.41
N THR A 248 -6.58 1.85 28.36
CA THR A 248 -5.17 1.68 27.96
C THR A 248 -4.36 2.97 27.96
N GLY A 249 -5.00 4.14 27.90
CA GLY A 249 -4.36 5.45 27.78
C GLY A 249 -3.80 5.77 26.39
N PHE A 250 -3.84 4.84 25.44
CA PHE A 250 -3.42 5.07 24.06
C PHE A 250 -4.43 5.92 23.28
N PRO A 251 -4.02 6.55 22.17
CA PRO A 251 -4.96 7.11 21.19
C PRO A 251 -6.00 6.07 20.77
N LYS A 252 -7.28 6.46 20.81
CA LYS A 252 -8.39 5.65 20.31
C LYS A 252 -8.45 5.80 18.79
N LYS A 253 -8.54 4.69 18.03
CA LYS A 253 -8.66 4.76 16.56
C LYS A 253 -10.06 5.17 16.12
N LYS A 254 -10.14 5.96 15.04
CA LYS A 254 -11.40 6.42 14.42
C LYS A 254 -12.13 5.28 13.68
N TYR A 255 -11.38 4.28 13.20
CA TYR A 255 -11.87 3.14 12.41
C TYR A 255 -11.42 1.82 13.04
N SER A 256 -12.07 0.72 12.66
CA SER A 256 -11.61 -0.63 13.05
C SER A 256 -10.40 -1.06 12.21
N GLU A 257 -9.58 -1.97 12.74
CA GLU A 257 -8.42 -2.50 12.02
C GLU A 257 -8.81 -3.15 10.67
N GLN A 258 -9.95 -3.86 10.63
CA GLN A 258 -10.49 -4.43 9.38
C GLN A 258 -10.87 -3.33 8.36
N GLN A 259 -11.48 -2.23 8.82
CA GLN A 259 -11.80 -1.08 7.98
C GLN A 259 -10.53 -0.43 7.41
N VAL A 260 -9.52 -0.23 8.26
CA VAL A 260 -8.20 0.31 7.86
C VAL A 260 -7.53 -0.57 6.79
N TYR A 261 -7.43 -1.89 6.98
CA TYR A 261 -6.76 -2.75 5.99
C TYR A 261 -7.51 -2.86 4.66
N VAL A 262 -8.85 -2.83 4.66
CA VAL A 262 -9.65 -2.75 3.42
C VAL A 262 -9.39 -1.42 2.70
N ALA A 263 -9.37 -0.30 3.43
CA ALA A 263 -9.06 1.01 2.86
C ALA A 263 -7.65 1.06 2.27
N LYS A 264 -6.64 0.62 3.02
CA LYS A 264 -5.25 0.51 2.54
C LYS A 264 -5.17 -0.33 1.27
N ASN A 265 -5.79 -1.52 1.25
CA ASN A 265 -5.77 -2.35 0.05
C ASN A 265 -6.53 -1.75 -1.14
N ILE A 266 -7.54 -0.90 -0.96
CA ILE A 266 -8.16 -0.18 -2.08
C ILE A 266 -7.28 0.97 -2.59
N VAL A 267 -6.67 1.74 -1.68
CA VAL A 267 -5.92 2.96 -2.00
C VAL A 267 -4.48 2.66 -2.48
N GLU A 268 -3.82 1.65 -1.91
CA GLU A 268 -2.39 1.34 -2.13
C GLU A 268 -2.15 0.23 -3.17
N ARG A 269 -3.21 -0.33 -3.78
CA ARG A 269 -3.07 -1.28 -4.89
C ARG A 269 -3.10 -0.54 -6.22
N PRO A 270 -2.10 -0.72 -7.11
CA PRO A 270 -2.00 0.03 -8.36
C PRO A 270 -3.30 0.04 -9.17
N GLY A 271 -3.94 1.21 -9.27
CA GLY A 271 -5.16 1.42 -10.04
C GLY A 271 -6.45 0.79 -9.47
N LEU A 272 -6.44 0.21 -8.27
CA LEU A 272 -7.65 -0.44 -7.74
C LEU A 272 -8.76 0.58 -7.46
N LEU A 273 -8.48 1.61 -6.66
CA LEU A 273 -9.44 2.71 -6.41
C LEU A 273 -9.94 3.35 -7.71
N ASP A 274 -9.04 3.69 -8.63
CA ASP A 274 -9.38 4.25 -9.95
C ASP A 274 -10.34 3.34 -10.72
N SER A 275 -10.11 2.02 -10.68
CA SER A 275 -10.95 1.05 -11.38
C SER A 275 -12.39 0.98 -10.83
N LEU A 276 -12.59 1.32 -9.55
CA LEU A 276 -13.91 1.36 -8.89
C LEU A 276 -14.77 2.58 -9.29
N ASP A 277 -14.16 3.65 -9.85
CA ASP A 277 -14.90 4.77 -10.48
C ASP A 277 -14.83 4.71 -12.02
N SER A 278 -13.94 3.90 -12.58
CA SER A 278 -13.80 3.70 -14.03
C SER A 278 -15.04 3.09 -14.72
N ASN A 279 -14.97 3.03 -16.05
CA ASN A 279 -15.95 2.31 -16.89
C ASN A 279 -16.11 0.82 -16.52
N LYS A 280 -15.13 0.15 -15.85
CA LYS A 280 -15.28 -1.23 -15.37
C LYS A 280 -16.38 -1.35 -14.30
N ALA A 281 -16.49 -0.35 -13.43
CA ALA A 281 -17.52 -0.25 -12.40
C ALA A 281 -18.80 0.44 -12.91
N ASN A 282 -18.67 1.57 -13.59
CA ASN A 282 -19.80 2.43 -13.95
C ASN A 282 -20.46 2.08 -15.31
N GLY A 283 -19.77 1.35 -16.19
CA GLY A 283 -20.22 1.02 -17.54
C GLY A 283 -20.05 2.17 -18.55
N THR A 284 -20.04 1.84 -19.84
CA THR A 284 -19.91 2.81 -20.94
C THR A 284 -21.27 3.35 -21.37
N ASN A 285 -21.71 4.47 -20.76
CA ASN A 285 -22.98 5.09 -21.12
C ASN A 285 -22.84 6.01 -22.35
N ILE A 286 -23.61 5.73 -23.42
CA ILE A 286 -23.58 6.48 -24.69
C ILE A 286 -24.06 7.94 -24.60
N PHE A 287 -24.66 8.35 -23.48
CA PHE A 287 -25.02 9.74 -23.16
C PHE A 287 -24.14 10.35 -22.07
N GLY A 288 -22.97 9.76 -21.81
CA GLY A 288 -22.06 10.10 -20.72
C GLY A 288 -22.46 9.45 -19.40
N SER A 289 -21.49 8.91 -18.66
CA SER A 289 -21.70 8.55 -17.26
C SER A 289 -21.74 9.84 -16.42
N HIS A 290 -22.82 10.03 -15.67
CA HIS A 290 -22.83 11.02 -14.58
C HIS A 290 -22.11 10.39 -13.39
N ASN A 291 -20.79 10.27 -13.51
CA ASN A 291 -19.91 10.04 -12.39
C ASN A 291 -19.72 11.40 -11.70
N ILE A 292 -19.94 11.41 -10.39
CA ILE A 292 -19.59 12.56 -9.56
C ILE A 292 -18.23 12.17 -9.01
N ASP A 293 -17.18 12.84 -9.49
CA ASP A 293 -15.80 12.46 -9.22
C ASP A 293 -15.57 12.25 -7.72
N GLY A 294 -15.03 11.09 -7.34
CA GLY A 294 -14.77 10.76 -5.95
C GLY A 294 -15.93 10.12 -5.18
N TRP A 295 -16.95 9.57 -5.86
CA TRP A 295 -18.06 8.87 -5.22
C TRP A 295 -18.26 7.44 -5.73
N LEU A 296 -17.94 6.47 -4.88
CA LEU A 296 -18.19 5.06 -5.13
C LEU A 296 -19.66 4.71 -4.87
N LYS A 297 -20.31 4.09 -5.85
CA LYS A 297 -21.75 3.78 -5.86
C LYS A 297 -21.97 2.29 -5.63
N ASN A 298 -22.88 1.90 -4.74
CA ASN A 298 -23.08 0.48 -4.35
C ASN A 298 -23.25 -0.46 -5.55
N TYR A 299 -24.10 -0.09 -6.52
CA TYR A 299 -24.37 -0.88 -7.71
C TYR A 299 -23.20 -0.90 -8.72
N SER A 300 -22.31 0.10 -8.69
CA SER A 300 -21.09 0.11 -9.50
C SER A 300 -20.02 -0.80 -8.91
N ILE A 301 -19.98 -0.97 -7.58
CA ILE A 301 -19.14 -1.99 -6.93
C ILE A 301 -19.63 -3.40 -7.26
N ASP A 302 -20.94 -3.63 -7.23
CA ASP A 302 -21.53 -4.92 -7.64
C ASP A 302 -21.22 -5.23 -9.12
N ARG A 303 -21.36 -4.24 -10.02
CA ARG A 303 -20.99 -4.39 -11.44
C ARG A 303 -19.48 -4.60 -11.65
N TRP A 304 -18.62 -3.93 -10.88
CA TRP A 304 -17.16 -4.15 -10.96
C TRP A 304 -16.82 -5.61 -10.65
N LEU A 305 -17.44 -6.19 -9.61
CA LEU A 305 -17.23 -7.59 -9.23
C LEU A 305 -17.72 -8.56 -10.32
N GLU A 306 -18.87 -8.29 -10.94
CA GLU A 306 -19.31 -9.08 -12.09
C GLU A 306 -18.35 -9.00 -13.28
N ASN A 307 -17.81 -7.82 -13.57
CA ASN A 307 -16.95 -7.59 -14.74
C ASN A 307 -15.55 -8.16 -14.53
N ASP A 308 -14.97 -7.98 -13.34
CA ASP A 308 -13.71 -8.63 -12.94
C ASP A 308 -13.79 -10.16 -13.04
N LYS A 309 -14.96 -10.73 -12.69
CA LYS A 309 -15.25 -12.15 -12.86
C LYS A 309 -15.30 -12.55 -14.36
N LYS A 310 -16.05 -11.83 -15.19
CA LYS A 310 -16.16 -12.07 -16.65
C LYS A 310 -14.82 -11.94 -17.38
N GLU A 311 -13.96 -11.01 -16.95
CA GLU A 311 -12.62 -10.79 -17.49
C GLU A 311 -11.66 -11.96 -17.21
N LYS A 312 -11.86 -12.68 -16.09
CA LYS A 312 -11.04 -13.82 -15.66
C LYS A 312 -11.55 -15.18 -16.15
N GLY A 313 -12.84 -15.26 -16.50
CA GLY A 313 -13.47 -16.44 -17.11
C GLY A 313 -14.12 -17.42 -16.12
N ASP A 314 -14.43 -16.97 -14.91
CA ASP A 314 -15.07 -17.76 -13.84
C ASP A 314 -16.62 -17.84 -13.94
#